data_AF-A0A7V1BTL3-F1
#
_entry.id   AF-A0A7V1BTL3-F1
#
_cell.length_a   1.000
_cell.length_b   1.000
_cell.length_c   1.000
_cell.angle_alpha   90.00
_cell.angle_beta   90.00
_cell.angle_gamma   90.00
#
_symmetry.space_group_name_H-M   'P 1'
#
loop_
_entity.id
_entity.type
_entity.pdbx_description
1 polymer ?
#
loop_
_entity_poly.entity_id
_entity_poly.type
_entity_poly.pdbx_seq_one_letter_code
_entity_poly.pdbx_strand_id
1 'polypeptide(L)'
;MKEIRYMVLITVVALVIAAVAVVIAEASNNDVHDREADLFKVARADVARVNDSLEARKQAERDAAYAQQIAQLQAKREEERRDAEAASRFGSWGPDLVEAAGMYGQDAAVLYRVMSCESGGNPQADNGVNKGLFQFHPGTFAGTPYGSASIYDGRSQIFAAAWMWSQGRKGEWGCV
;
A
#
# COMPACT_ATOMS: atom_id res chain seq x y z
N MET A 1 -41.69 76.53 -53.83
CA MET A 1 -41.47 75.11 -54.26
C MET A 1 -40.10 74.53 -53.91
N LYS A 2 -39.01 75.32 -53.79
CA LYS A 2 -37.68 74.80 -53.38
C LYS A 2 -37.61 74.41 -51.89
N GLU A 3 -38.21 75.19 -51.00
CA GLU A 3 -38.25 74.94 -49.53
C GLU A 3 -38.87 73.58 -49.16
N ILE A 4 -40.00 73.20 -49.77
CA ILE A 4 -40.71 71.94 -49.49
C ILE A 4 -39.86 70.73 -49.92
N ARG A 5 -39.10 70.84 -51.01
CA ARG A 5 -38.21 69.77 -51.49
C ARG A 5 -37.02 69.56 -50.56
N TYR A 6 -36.46 70.64 -50.00
CA TYR A 6 -35.38 70.56 -49.01
C TYR A 6 -35.84 69.96 -47.70
N MET A 7 -37.03 70.34 -47.21
CA MET A 7 -37.57 69.77 -45.97
C MET A 7 -37.83 68.27 -46.11
N VAL A 8 -38.42 67.82 -47.23
CA VAL A 8 -38.66 66.39 -47.50
C VAL A 8 -37.34 65.62 -47.63
N LEU A 9 -36.33 66.18 -48.29
CA LEU A 9 -35.01 65.55 -48.42
C LEU A 9 -34.30 65.40 -47.06
N ILE A 10 -34.35 66.43 -46.21
CA ILE A 10 -33.75 66.39 -44.86
C ILE A 10 -34.42 65.33 -44.00
N THR A 11 -35.75 65.23 -44.04
CA THR A 11 -36.48 64.21 -43.27
C THR A 11 -36.15 62.80 -43.74
N VAL A 12 -36.06 62.57 -45.05
CA VAL A 12 -35.71 61.25 -45.61
C VAL A 12 -34.26 60.88 -45.24
N VAL A 13 -33.32 61.82 -45.34
CA VAL A 13 -31.92 61.59 -44.96
C VAL A 13 -31.80 61.29 -43.47
N ALA A 14 -32.51 62.03 -42.61
CA ALA A 14 -32.52 61.78 -41.16
C ALA A 14 -33.08 60.39 -40.82
N LEU A 15 -34.14 59.95 -41.51
CA LEU A 15 -34.72 58.61 -41.33
C LEU A 15 -33.76 57.50 -41.78
N VAL A 16 -33.04 57.70 -42.88
CA VAL A 16 -32.04 56.73 -43.36
C VAL A 16 -30.87 56.65 -42.37
N ILE A 17 -30.37 57.78 -41.86
CA ILE A 17 -29.28 57.78 -40.87
C ILE A 17 -29.72 57.06 -39.59
N ALA A 18 -30.93 57.31 -39.11
CA ALA A 18 -31.47 56.64 -37.92
C ALA A 18 -31.61 55.11 -38.15
N ALA A 19 -32.12 54.69 -39.30
CA ALA A 19 -32.24 53.27 -39.64
C ALA A 19 -30.87 52.57 -39.73
N VAL A 20 -29.88 53.23 -40.34
CA VAL A 20 -28.51 52.71 -40.43
C VAL A 20 -27.87 52.57 -39.04
N ALA A 21 -28.08 53.55 -38.14
CA ALA A 21 -27.56 53.49 -36.78
C ALA A 21 -28.16 52.32 -35.98
N VAL A 22 -29.46 52.04 -36.13
CA VAL A 22 -30.13 50.89 -35.49
C VAL A 22 -29.57 49.57 -36.01
N VAL A 23 -29.40 49.42 -37.32
CA VAL A 23 -28.85 48.20 -37.94
C VAL A 23 -27.41 47.94 -37.49
N ILE A 24 -26.58 48.98 -37.37
CA ILE A 24 -25.20 48.85 -36.89
C ILE A 24 -25.16 48.47 -35.40
N ALA A 25 -26.05 49.04 -34.58
CA ALA A 25 -26.14 48.71 -33.16
C ALA A 25 -26.59 47.25 -32.93
N GLU A 26 -27.57 46.77 -33.70
CA GLU A 26 -28.02 45.37 -33.65
C GLU A 26 -26.94 44.39 -34.13
N ALA A 27 -26.21 44.73 -35.21
CA ALA A 27 -25.11 43.91 -35.70
C ALA A 27 -23.96 43.81 -34.68
N SER A 28 -23.62 44.91 -34.01
CA SER A 28 -22.60 44.92 -32.95
C SER A 28 -23.03 44.13 -31.71
N ASN A 29 -24.32 44.15 -31.38
CA ASN A 29 -24.84 43.43 -30.22
C ASN A 29 -24.88 41.91 -30.49
N ASN A 30 -25.17 41.51 -31.73
CA ASN A 30 -25.11 40.10 -32.15
C ASN A 30 -23.68 39.54 -32.13
N ASP A 31 -22.66 40.29 -32.59
CA ASP A 31 -21.25 39.83 -32.56
C ASP A 31 -20.73 39.63 -31.13
N VAL A 32 -21.12 40.50 -30.20
CA VAL A 32 -20.77 40.34 -28.77
C VAL A 32 -21.46 39.12 -28.15
N HIS A 33 -22.74 38.91 -28.47
CA HIS A 33 -23.50 37.75 -27.98
C HIS A 33 -22.94 36.43 -28.53
N ASP A 34 -22.55 36.40 -29.80
CA ASP A 34 -21.94 35.23 -30.44
C ASP A 34 -20.58 34.89 -29.82
N ARG A 35 -19.75 35.90 -29.55
CA ARG A 35 -18.44 35.71 -28.87
C ARG A 35 -18.57 35.22 -27.44
N GLU A 36 -19.52 35.76 -26.67
CA GLU A 36 -19.80 35.32 -25.32
C GLU A 36 -20.31 33.86 -25.31
N ALA A 37 -21.21 33.52 -26.25
CA ALA A 37 -21.69 32.15 -26.42
C ALA A 37 -20.56 31.17 -26.77
N ASP A 38 -19.60 31.57 -27.62
CA ASP A 38 -18.45 30.75 -27.97
C ASP A 38 -17.46 30.58 -26.81
N LEU A 39 -17.21 31.64 -26.02
CA LEU A 39 -16.43 31.55 -24.77
C LEU A 39 -17.07 30.58 -23.76
N PHE A 40 -18.38 30.62 -23.57
CA PHE A 40 -19.08 29.68 -22.69
C PHE A 40 -19.02 28.23 -23.21
N LYS A 41 -19.08 28.02 -24.53
CA LYS A 41 -18.91 26.68 -25.13
C LYS A 41 -17.51 26.14 -24.87
N VAL A 42 -16.47 26.95 -25.08
CA VAL A 42 -15.08 26.57 -24.82
C VAL A 42 -14.88 26.28 -23.33
N ALA A 43 -15.32 27.15 -22.44
CA ALA A 43 -15.22 26.94 -20.99
C ALA A 43 -15.94 25.67 -20.53
N ARG A 44 -17.13 25.39 -21.06
CA ARG A 44 -17.86 24.14 -20.76
C ARG A 44 -17.10 22.90 -21.25
N ALA A 45 -16.51 22.96 -22.44
CA ALA A 45 -15.70 21.87 -22.97
C ALA A 45 -14.44 21.63 -22.12
N ASP A 46 -13.79 22.69 -21.64
CA ASP A 46 -12.62 22.59 -20.76
C ASP A 46 -12.96 21.97 -19.41
N VAL A 47 -14.07 22.42 -18.80
CA VAL A 47 -14.56 21.84 -17.54
C VAL A 47 -14.89 20.35 -17.72
N ALA A 48 -15.54 19.97 -18.83
CA ALA A 48 -15.83 18.56 -19.13
C ALA A 48 -14.54 17.73 -19.24
N ARG A 49 -13.54 18.21 -20.00
CA ARG A 49 -12.23 17.53 -20.13
C ARG A 49 -11.53 17.35 -18.78
N VAL A 50 -11.55 18.39 -17.94
CA VAL A 50 -10.97 18.31 -16.58
C VAL A 50 -11.73 17.29 -15.74
N ASN A 51 -13.06 17.31 -15.75
CA ASN A 51 -13.88 16.36 -15.01
C ASN A 51 -13.61 14.91 -15.44
N ASP A 52 -13.57 14.64 -16.74
CA ASP A 52 -13.26 13.33 -17.29
C ASP A 52 -11.85 12.86 -16.88
N SER A 53 -10.87 13.77 -16.89
CA SER A 53 -9.51 13.47 -16.45
C SER A 53 -9.42 13.17 -14.95
N LEU A 54 -10.23 13.83 -14.12
CA LEU A 54 -10.31 13.58 -12.68
C LEU A 54 -10.96 12.23 -12.39
N GLU A 55 -12.04 11.89 -13.08
CA GLU A 55 -12.67 10.58 -12.93
C GLU A 55 -11.77 9.43 -13.40
N ALA A 56 -11.03 9.62 -14.51
CA ALA A 56 -10.03 8.66 -14.97
C ALA A 56 -8.90 8.46 -13.93
N ARG A 57 -8.40 9.55 -13.33
CA ARG A 57 -7.38 9.47 -12.26
C ARG A 57 -7.90 8.77 -11.02
N LYS A 58 -9.10 9.12 -10.55
CA LYS A 58 -9.75 8.46 -9.41
C LYS A 58 -9.96 6.96 -9.67
N GLN A 59 -10.35 6.60 -10.89
CA GLN A 59 -10.51 5.19 -11.25
C GLN A 59 -9.16 4.46 -11.24
N ALA A 60 -8.11 5.04 -11.83
CA ALA A 60 -6.77 4.47 -11.81
C ALA A 60 -6.23 4.30 -10.36
N GLU A 61 -6.48 5.26 -9.47
CA GLU A 61 -6.13 5.17 -8.05
C GLU A 61 -6.87 4.03 -7.34
N ARG A 62 -8.18 3.88 -7.59
CA ARG A 62 -8.97 2.75 -7.04
C ARG A 62 -8.48 1.41 -7.54
N ASP A 63 -8.20 1.31 -8.84
CA ASP A 63 -7.71 0.07 -9.45
C ASP A 63 -6.31 -0.29 -8.93
N ALA A 64 -5.44 0.71 -8.74
CA ALA A 64 -4.13 0.51 -8.13
C ALA A 64 -4.24 0.08 -6.66
N ALA A 65 -5.13 0.73 -5.88
CA ALA A 65 -5.37 0.35 -4.48
C ALA A 65 -5.94 -1.07 -4.38
N TYR A 66 -6.87 -1.45 -5.26
CA TYR A 66 -7.42 -2.79 -5.32
C TYR A 66 -6.35 -3.82 -5.70
N ALA A 67 -5.51 -3.52 -6.70
CA ALA A 67 -4.39 -4.39 -7.07
C ALA A 67 -3.39 -4.58 -5.93
N GLN A 68 -3.04 -3.51 -5.21
CA GLN A 68 -2.20 -3.58 -4.02
C GLN A 68 -2.83 -4.45 -2.92
N GLN A 69 -4.13 -4.29 -2.68
CA GLN A 69 -4.86 -5.09 -1.70
C GLN A 69 -4.86 -6.58 -2.06
N ILE A 70 -5.08 -6.92 -3.32
CA ILE A 70 -5.02 -8.31 -3.79
C ILE A 70 -3.61 -8.87 -3.66
N ALA A 71 -2.57 -8.11 -4.00
CA ALA A 71 -1.17 -8.54 -3.84
C ALA A 71 -0.82 -8.80 -2.37
N GLN A 72 -1.24 -7.92 -1.45
CA GLN A 72 -1.07 -8.12 -0.01
C GLN A 72 -1.81 -9.36 0.49
N LEU A 73 -3.04 -9.58 0.04
CA LEU A 73 -3.82 -10.77 0.39
C LEU A 73 -3.14 -12.05 -0.10
N GLN A 74 -2.61 -12.04 -1.32
CA GLN A 74 -1.87 -13.16 -1.88
C GLN A 74 -0.59 -13.44 -1.09
N ALA A 75 0.19 -12.40 -0.76
CA ALA A 75 1.39 -12.54 0.06
C ALA A 75 1.08 -13.13 1.44
N LYS A 76 0.03 -12.63 2.11
CA LYS A 76 -0.42 -13.15 3.40
C LYS A 76 -0.86 -14.61 3.32
N ARG A 77 -1.61 -15.00 2.29
CA ARG A 77 -2.03 -16.40 2.10
C ARG A 77 -0.85 -17.32 1.86
N GLU A 78 0.15 -16.85 1.14
CA GLU A 78 1.37 -17.62 0.89
C GLU A 78 2.19 -17.78 2.18
N GLU A 79 2.28 -16.73 3.00
CA GLU A 79 2.86 -16.79 4.35
C GLU A 79 2.10 -17.81 5.22
N GLU A 80 0.77 -17.71 5.31
CA GLU A 80 -0.07 -18.66 6.05
C GLU A 80 0.11 -20.11 5.56
N ARG A 81 0.26 -20.31 4.25
CA ARG A 81 0.53 -21.63 3.65
C ARG A 81 1.90 -22.17 4.09
N ARG A 82 2.94 -21.34 4.04
CA ARG A 82 4.30 -21.70 4.46
C ARG A 82 4.34 -22.02 5.95
N ASP A 83 3.65 -21.25 6.77
CA ASP A 83 3.56 -21.47 8.21
C ASP A 83 2.80 -22.76 8.52
N ALA A 84 1.70 -23.03 7.82
CA ALA A 84 0.95 -24.28 7.95
C ALA A 84 1.82 -25.48 7.53
N GLU A 85 2.60 -25.35 6.46
CA GLU A 85 3.54 -26.38 6.01
C GLU A 85 4.62 -26.63 7.07
N ALA A 86 5.25 -25.57 7.58
CA ALA A 86 6.25 -25.67 8.65
C ALA A 86 5.65 -26.30 9.92
N ALA A 87 4.44 -25.89 10.30
CA ALA A 87 3.75 -26.42 11.46
C ALA A 87 3.37 -27.90 11.30
N SER A 88 3.00 -28.33 10.09
CA SER A 88 2.71 -29.74 9.81
C SER A 88 3.96 -30.63 9.97
N ARG A 89 5.15 -30.08 9.73
CA ARG A 89 6.43 -30.80 9.78
C ARG A 89 7.07 -30.80 11.15
N PHE A 90 6.95 -29.70 11.88
CA PHE A 90 7.74 -29.42 13.09
C PHE A 90 6.86 -29.01 14.29
N GLY A 91 5.56 -29.30 14.25
CA GLY A 91 4.61 -28.91 15.29
C GLY A 91 4.40 -27.40 15.36
N SER A 92 3.80 -26.92 16.45
CA SER A 92 3.45 -25.50 16.61
C SER A 92 4.63 -24.52 16.52
N TRP A 93 5.86 -25.00 16.73
CA TRP A 93 7.10 -24.20 16.65
C TRP A 93 7.68 -24.12 15.24
N GLY A 94 7.06 -24.78 14.25
CA GLY A 94 7.61 -24.91 12.91
C GLY A 94 7.97 -23.60 12.21
N PRO A 95 7.09 -22.59 12.18
CA PRO A 95 7.41 -21.29 11.59
C PRO A 95 8.69 -20.67 12.17
N ASP A 96 8.80 -20.62 13.50
CA ASP A 96 9.98 -20.09 14.21
C ASP A 96 11.24 -20.91 13.91
N LEU A 97 11.13 -22.25 13.87
CA LEU A 97 12.24 -23.14 13.56
C LEU A 97 12.76 -22.93 12.13
N VAL A 98 11.87 -22.78 11.15
CA VAL A 98 12.23 -22.53 9.75
C VAL A 98 12.86 -21.14 9.60
N GLU A 99 12.30 -20.13 10.27
CA GLU A 99 12.81 -18.77 10.25
C GLU A 99 14.22 -18.69 10.85
N ALA A 100 14.42 -19.22 12.06
CA ALA A 100 15.72 -19.22 12.73
C ALA A 100 16.77 -20.04 11.97
N ALA A 101 16.36 -21.20 11.42
CA ALA A 101 17.23 -22.03 10.59
C ALA A 101 17.71 -21.27 9.34
N GLY A 102 16.79 -20.59 8.64
CA GLY A 102 17.12 -19.77 7.47
C GLY A 102 18.04 -18.60 7.83
N MET A 103 17.78 -17.92 8.95
CA MET A 103 18.58 -16.78 9.41
C MET A 103 20.03 -17.16 9.76
N TYR A 104 20.22 -18.33 10.38
CA TYR A 104 21.53 -18.76 10.89
C TYR A 104 22.20 -19.87 10.07
N GLY A 105 21.64 -20.23 8.92
CA GLY A 105 22.17 -21.29 8.05
C GLY A 105 22.18 -22.67 8.70
N GLN A 106 21.18 -22.96 9.53
CA GLN A 106 21.03 -24.24 10.23
C GLN A 106 19.95 -25.11 9.57
N ASP A 107 19.86 -26.37 9.99
CA ASP A 107 18.79 -27.28 9.56
C ASP A 107 17.64 -27.27 10.59
N ALA A 108 16.46 -26.80 10.15
CA ALA A 108 15.24 -26.75 10.96
C ALA A 108 14.82 -28.12 11.49
N ALA A 109 15.03 -29.20 10.72
CA ALA A 109 14.69 -30.54 11.15
C ALA A 109 15.60 -31.02 12.29
N VAL A 110 16.86 -30.58 12.30
CA VAL A 110 17.79 -30.90 13.39
C VAL A 110 17.47 -30.07 14.63
N LEU A 111 17.16 -28.78 14.47
CA LEU A 111 16.68 -27.94 15.59
C LEU A 111 15.42 -28.54 16.21
N TYR A 112 14.46 -28.94 15.38
CA TYR A 112 13.23 -29.61 15.83
C TYR A 112 13.54 -30.90 16.59
N ARG A 113 14.39 -31.77 16.04
CA ARG A 113 14.78 -33.03 16.71
C ARG A 113 15.34 -32.77 18.11
N VAL A 114 16.26 -31.81 18.24
CA VAL A 114 16.87 -31.47 19.53
C VAL A 114 15.80 -30.91 20.48
N MET A 115 15.01 -29.93 20.06
CA MET A 115 13.90 -29.38 20.85
C MET A 115 12.95 -30.47 21.37
N SER A 116 12.54 -31.39 20.49
CA SER A 116 11.66 -32.51 20.84
C SER A 116 12.32 -33.48 21.82
N CYS A 117 13.63 -33.73 21.68
CA CYS A 117 14.37 -34.59 22.60
C CYS A 117 14.57 -33.95 23.98
N GLU A 118 14.88 -32.66 24.02
CA GLU A 118 15.19 -31.93 25.26
C GLU A 118 13.94 -31.68 26.11
N SER A 119 12.80 -31.32 25.49
CA SER A 119 11.60 -30.89 26.21
C SER A 119 10.28 -31.45 25.70
N GLY A 120 10.29 -32.21 24.60
CA GLY A 120 9.06 -32.56 23.88
C GLY A 120 8.36 -31.34 23.24
N GLY A 121 9.05 -30.20 23.10
CA GLY A 121 8.45 -28.95 22.63
C GLY A 121 7.68 -28.17 23.69
N ASN A 122 7.90 -28.46 24.99
CA ASN A 122 7.29 -27.71 26.08
C ASN A 122 8.14 -26.45 26.44
N PRO A 123 7.65 -25.23 26.17
CA PRO A 123 8.39 -24.00 26.46
C PRO A 123 8.54 -23.73 27.97
N GLN A 124 7.77 -24.40 28.81
CA GLN A 124 7.81 -24.30 30.28
C GLN A 124 8.52 -25.49 30.93
N ALA A 125 9.21 -26.35 30.16
CA ALA A 125 9.95 -27.46 30.74
C ALA A 125 11.03 -26.95 31.70
N ASP A 126 11.11 -27.54 32.89
CA ASP A 126 12.08 -27.17 33.92
C ASP A 126 12.51 -28.43 34.68
N ASN A 127 13.81 -28.72 34.70
CA ASN A 127 14.39 -29.85 35.44
C ASN A 127 15.17 -29.42 36.70
N GLY A 128 15.00 -28.17 37.14
CA GLY A 128 15.75 -27.53 38.23
C GLY A 128 16.99 -26.78 37.74
N VAL A 129 17.68 -27.28 36.71
CA VAL A 129 18.92 -26.70 36.19
C VAL A 129 18.67 -25.99 34.86
N ASN A 130 18.08 -26.71 33.91
CA ASN A 130 17.84 -26.28 32.54
C ASN A 130 16.37 -25.97 32.29
N LYS A 131 16.11 -25.05 31.35
CA LYS A 131 14.79 -24.44 31.13
C LYS A 131 14.38 -24.47 29.66
N GLY A 132 13.07 -24.62 29.44
CA GLY A 132 12.37 -24.39 28.20
C GLY A 132 12.64 -25.40 27.08
N LEU A 133 12.34 -24.95 25.85
CA LEU A 133 12.29 -25.76 24.63
C LEU A 133 13.58 -26.54 24.36
N PHE A 134 14.72 -25.92 24.60
CA PHE A 134 16.05 -26.47 24.31
C PHE A 134 16.81 -26.83 25.58
N GLN A 135 16.14 -26.86 26.73
CA GLN A 135 16.76 -27.12 28.04
C GLN A 135 18.03 -26.29 28.24
N PHE A 136 17.91 -24.98 28.05
CA PHE A 136 19.02 -24.05 28.26
C PHE A 136 19.39 -23.93 29.74
N HIS A 137 20.69 -23.94 30.03
CA HIS A 137 21.17 -23.40 31.30
C HIS A 137 21.01 -21.86 31.33
N PRO A 138 20.50 -21.26 32.43
CA PRO A 138 20.21 -19.83 32.49
C PRO A 138 21.37 -18.91 32.13
N GLY A 139 22.57 -19.20 32.63
CA GLY A 139 23.77 -18.41 32.31
C GLY A 139 24.18 -18.50 30.84
N THR A 140 23.96 -19.66 30.21
CA THR A 140 24.25 -19.86 28.79
C THR A 140 23.29 -19.06 27.92
N PHE A 141 21.98 -19.13 28.22
CA PHE A 141 20.96 -18.37 27.52
C PHE A 141 21.17 -16.86 27.66
N ALA A 142 21.51 -16.39 28.87
CA ALA A 142 21.81 -14.98 29.14
C ALA A 142 22.99 -14.44 28.31
N GLY A 143 23.93 -15.31 27.91
CA GLY A 143 25.06 -14.96 27.04
C GLY A 143 24.74 -14.92 25.55
N THR A 144 23.50 -15.21 25.14
CA THR A 144 23.08 -15.12 23.74
C THR A 144 22.52 -13.72 23.42
N PRO A 145 22.40 -13.34 22.13
CA PRO A 145 21.70 -12.10 21.73
C PRO A 145 20.25 -12.00 22.20
N TYR A 146 19.65 -13.11 22.65
CA TYR A 146 18.28 -13.20 23.12
C TYR A 146 18.16 -13.30 24.65
N GLY A 147 19.30 -13.20 25.37
CA GLY A 147 19.38 -13.41 26.81
C GLY A 147 18.61 -12.40 27.67
N SER A 148 18.18 -11.28 27.10
CA SER A 148 17.30 -10.31 27.77
C SER A 148 15.82 -10.70 27.76
N ALA A 149 15.43 -11.65 26.90
CA ALA A 149 14.08 -12.20 26.90
C ALA A 149 13.88 -13.19 28.06
N SER A 150 12.63 -13.56 28.32
CA SER A 150 12.36 -14.67 29.23
C SER A 150 13.00 -15.94 28.67
N ILE A 151 13.67 -16.73 29.51
CA ILE A 151 14.19 -18.04 29.11
C ILE A 151 13.07 -19.02 28.72
N TYR A 152 11.82 -18.72 29.08
CA TYR A 152 10.65 -19.50 28.68
C TYR A 152 9.96 -18.95 27.41
N ASP A 153 10.48 -17.87 26.81
CA ASP A 153 10.04 -17.42 25.49
C ASP A 153 10.55 -18.40 24.42
N GLY A 154 9.63 -19.16 23.83
CA GLY A 154 9.98 -20.24 22.92
C GLY A 154 10.70 -19.75 21.66
N ARG A 155 10.23 -18.65 21.08
CA ARG A 155 10.86 -18.03 19.91
C ARG A 155 12.30 -17.61 20.22
N SER A 156 12.53 -16.90 21.33
CA SER A 156 13.87 -16.51 21.75
C SER A 156 14.80 -17.71 21.96
N GLN A 157 14.30 -18.82 22.52
CA GLN A 157 15.11 -20.05 22.66
C GLN A 157 15.46 -20.69 21.33
N ILE A 158 14.51 -20.76 20.39
CA ILE A 158 14.75 -21.31 19.05
C ILE A 158 15.84 -20.50 18.33
N PHE A 159 15.74 -19.17 18.37
CA PHE A 159 16.73 -18.31 17.73
C PHE A 159 18.08 -18.32 18.46
N ALA A 160 18.08 -18.39 19.79
CA ALA A 160 19.30 -18.54 20.58
C ALA A 160 20.04 -19.85 20.23
N ALA A 161 19.33 -20.97 20.11
CA ALA A 161 19.91 -22.26 19.74
C ALA A 161 20.50 -22.22 18.33
N ALA A 162 19.74 -21.71 17.35
CA ALA A 162 20.20 -21.58 15.97
C ALA A 162 21.42 -20.65 15.87
N TRP A 163 21.42 -19.52 16.58
CA TRP A 163 22.59 -18.64 16.68
C TRP A 163 23.79 -19.37 17.28
N MET A 164 23.63 -20.05 18.42
CA MET A 164 24.73 -20.80 19.04
C MET A 164 25.32 -21.85 18.11
N TRP A 165 24.48 -22.56 17.35
CA TRP A 165 24.95 -23.54 16.37
C TRP A 165 25.77 -22.90 15.25
N SER A 166 25.37 -21.71 14.78
CA SER A 166 26.15 -20.93 13.81
C SER A 166 27.51 -20.50 14.36
N GLN A 167 27.65 -20.40 15.69
CA GLN A 167 28.92 -20.12 16.37
C GLN A 167 29.74 -21.40 16.66
N GLY A 168 29.35 -22.55 16.12
CA GLY A 168 30.05 -23.83 16.35
C GLY A 168 29.72 -24.50 17.69
N ARG A 169 28.73 -23.99 18.43
CA ARG A 169 28.37 -24.47 19.78
C ARG A 169 27.27 -25.54 19.77
N LYS A 170 27.10 -26.24 18.65
CA LYS A 170 26.09 -27.28 18.48
C LYS A 170 26.26 -28.45 19.46
N GLY A 171 27.49 -28.77 19.85
CA GLY A 171 27.79 -29.85 20.79
C GLY A 171 27.40 -29.60 22.26
N GLU A 172 26.79 -28.45 22.57
CA GLU A 172 26.28 -28.17 23.93
C GLU A 172 24.98 -28.92 24.26
N TRP A 173 24.33 -29.50 23.25
CA TRP A 173 23.15 -30.34 23.43
C TRP A 173 23.53 -31.82 23.37
N GLY A 174 22.94 -32.63 24.25
CA GLY A 174 23.16 -34.08 24.25
C GLY A 174 22.41 -34.80 23.12
N CYS A 175 21.34 -34.20 22.62
CA CYS A 175 20.41 -34.77 21.64
C CYS A 175 20.74 -34.48 20.16
N VAL A 176 21.94 -33.96 19.87
CA VAL A 176 22.36 -33.58 18.50
C VAL A 176 22.68 -34.75 17.57
#